data_AF-A0A364N3S0-F1
#
_entry.id   AF-A0A364N3S0-F1
#
_cell.length_a   1.000
_cell.length_b   1.000
_cell.length_c   1.000
_cell.angle_alpha   90.00
_cell.angle_beta   90.00
_cell.angle_gamma   90.00
#
_symmetry.space_group_name_H-M   'P 1'
#
loop_
_entity.id
_entity.type
_entity.pdbx_description
1 polymer ?
#
loop_
_entity_poly.entity_id
_entity_poly.type
_entity_poly.pdbx_seq_one_letter_code
_entity_poly.pdbx_strand_id
1 'polypeptide(L)'
;MSPRRSERVASRYASSVARPKPWRGQRGYHKLKNGFLNIEPIGLEVDICIDNARNSPLLRLPPEIRDMIWSFALGASVLRMKVSKRDSPQRASYSTYWSLLRVCRQIYAEAAKLPYLLNTFLFLDIEEVTRHAKVGNLRHVHKIECGALPLRLALLFQDNRAILPPLDKLPSLEKITVIWYGTEFFDINMYSAAAQTLLEKHFDGKDITVRQDDLTGWCKYYEET
;
A
#
# COMPACT_ATOMS: atom_id res chain seq x y z
N MET A 1 -23.05 47.11 24.74
CA MET A 1 -22.14 47.78 23.78
C MET A 1 -21.46 46.70 22.94
N SER A 2 -21.79 46.62 21.65
CA SER A 2 -21.19 45.62 20.75
C SER A 2 -19.81 46.10 20.26
N PRO A 3 -18.76 45.27 20.30
CA PRO A 3 -17.42 45.69 19.90
C PRO A 3 -17.36 46.02 18.40
N ARG A 4 -16.58 47.07 18.08
CA ARG A 4 -16.47 47.60 16.72
C ARG A 4 -15.81 46.56 15.81
N ARG A 5 -16.25 46.50 14.54
CA ARG A 5 -15.81 45.51 13.53
C ARG A 5 -14.28 45.46 13.34
N SER A 6 -13.57 46.54 13.64
CA SER A 6 -12.10 46.64 13.61
C SER A 6 -11.41 45.91 14.79
N GLU A 7 -12.04 45.84 15.96
CA GLU A 7 -11.46 45.18 17.15
C GLU A 7 -11.50 43.65 17.02
N ARG A 8 -12.49 43.10 16.31
CA ARG A 8 -12.55 41.65 16.02
C ARG A 8 -11.48 41.18 15.04
N VAL A 9 -11.00 42.06 14.16
CA VAL A 9 -9.91 41.73 13.23
C VAL A 9 -8.57 41.78 13.94
N ALA A 10 -8.35 42.78 14.81
CA ALA A 10 -7.10 42.90 15.58
C ALA A 10 -6.90 41.73 16.57
N SER A 11 -7.98 41.23 17.19
CA SER A 11 -7.92 40.08 18.12
C SER A 11 -7.49 38.77 17.46
N ARG A 12 -7.69 38.58 16.15
CA ARG A 12 -7.23 37.38 15.43
C ARG A 12 -5.75 37.43 15.00
N TYR A 13 -5.12 38.60 15.03
CA TYR A 13 -3.71 38.78 14.61
C TYR A 13 -2.74 38.95 15.79
N ALA A 14 -3.22 39.18 17.01
CA ALA A 14 -2.39 39.41 18.20
C ALA A 14 -1.68 38.15 18.75
N SER A 15 -1.92 36.95 18.20
CA SER A 15 -1.19 35.72 18.52
C SER A 15 -0.05 35.41 17.55
N SER A 16 0.34 36.37 16.70
CA SER A 16 1.41 36.25 15.70
C SER A 16 2.84 36.34 16.26
N VAL A 17 3.07 35.75 17.44
CA VAL A 17 4.44 35.33 17.77
C VAL A 17 4.82 34.34 16.67
N ALA A 18 5.69 34.78 15.77
CA ALA A 18 6.17 34.01 14.63
C ALA A 18 6.88 32.76 15.17
N ARG A 19 6.10 31.71 15.44
CA ARG A 19 6.65 30.38 15.71
C ARG A 19 7.45 30.04 14.45
N PRO A 20 8.74 29.67 14.57
CA PRO A 20 9.51 29.26 13.41
C PRO A 20 8.71 28.16 12.72
N LYS A 21 8.28 28.40 11.47
CA LYS A 21 7.51 27.41 10.73
C LYS A 21 8.39 26.17 10.65
N PRO A 22 8.04 25.03 11.27
CA PRO A 22 8.79 23.81 11.03
C PRO A 22 8.72 23.56 9.53
N TRP A 23 9.89 23.66 8.89
CA TRP A 23 9.99 23.71 7.45
C TRP A 23 9.57 22.36 6.90
N ARG A 24 8.32 22.24 6.45
CA ARG A 24 7.94 21.20 5.49
C ARG A 24 8.58 21.62 4.17
N GLY A 25 9.37 20.76 3.54
CA GLY A 25 10.11 21.12 2.32
C GLY A 25 9.21 21.64 1.20
N GLN A 26 9.76 21.93 0.01
CA GLN A 26 8.99 22.52 -1.12
C GLN A 26 7.63 21.85 -1.43
N ARG A 27 7.47 20.55 -1.10
CA ARG A 27 6.24 19.79 -1.32
C ARG A 27 5.17 19.94 -0.24
N GLY A 28 5.45 20.63 0.86
CA GLY A 28 4.50 20.82 1.97
C GLY A 28 4.25 19.59 2.84
N TYR A 29 5.02 18.50 2.67
CA TYR A 29 4.98 17.32 3.54
C TYR A 29 6.37 16.67 3.67
N HIS A 30 6.53 15.86 4.71
CA HIS A 30 7.72 15.04 4.95
C HIS A 30 7.31 13.58 5.13
N LYS A 31 8.12 12.64 4.62
CA LYS A 31 7.97 11.22 4.90
C LYS A 31 8.94 10.80 5.99
N LEU A 32 8.49 9.95 6.89
CA LEU A 32 9.33 9.27 7.88
C LEU A 32 10.21 8.22 7.18
N LYS A 33 11.25 7.72 7.86
CA LYS A 33 12.13 6.66 7.33
C LYS A 33 11.38 5.37 6.97
N ASN A 34 10.24 5.13 7.61
CA ASN A 34 9.35 4.01 7.33
C ASN A 34 8.47 4.23 6.06
N GLY A 35 8.49 5.40 5.45
CA GLY A 35 7.73 5.71 4.23
C GLY A 35 6.35 6.36 4.45
N PHE A 36 5.83 6.37 5.68
CA PHE A 36 4.59 7.07 6.02
C PHE A 36 4.79 8.59 6.13
N LEU A 37 3.72 9.37 5.97
CA LEU A 37 3.76 10.82 6.12
C LEU A 37 3.93 11.22 7.58
N ASN A 38 4.74 12.26 7.83
CA ASN A 38 4.72 12.96 9.11
C ASN A 38 3.44 13.83 9.19
N ILE A 39 2.50 13.35 9.99
CA ILE A 39 1.17 13.94 10.18
C ILE A 39 1.09 14.98 11.30
N GLU A 40 2.17 15.24 12.04
CA GLU A 40 2.15 16.21 13.15
C GLU A 40 1.64 17.58 12.66
N PRO A 41 0.51 18.10 13.18
CA PRO A 41 -0.08 19.33 12.67
C PRO A 41 0.73 20.55 13.11
N ILE A 42 0.87 21.53 12.21
CA ILE A 42 1.66 22.75 12.46
C ILE A 42 0.86 24.00 12.11
N GLY A 43 1.02 25.07 12.90
CA GLY A 43 0.34 26.36 12.66
C GLY A 43 -1.18 26.20 12.53
N LEU A 44 -1.75 26.72 11.43
CA LEU A 44 -3.19 26.69 11.14
C LEU A 44 -3.77 25.27 11.01
N GLU A 45 -2.93 24.26 10.75
CA GLU A 45 -3.38 22.88 10.65
C GLU A 45 -3.88 22.33 11.98
N VAL A 46 -3.38 22.88 13.10
CA VAL A 46 -3.80 22.49 14.46
C VAL A 46 -5.27 22.84 14.65
N ASP A 47 -5.67 24.07 14.29
CA ASP A 47 -7.06 24.52 14.40
C ASP A 47 -7.99 23.70 13.51
N ILE A 48 -7.54 23.36 12.29
CA ILE A 48 -8.29 22.47 11.37
C ILE A 48 -8.45 21.07 11.97
N CYS A 49 -7.43 20.52 12.62
CA CYS A 49 -7.54 19.21 13.26
C CYS A 49 -8.51 19.24 14.44
N ILE A 50 -8.48 20.31 15.25
CA ILE A 50 -9.40 20.52 16.37
C ILE A 50 -10.84 20.65 15.85
N ASP A 51 -11.07 21.45 14.82
CA ASP A 51 -12.38 21.66 14.22
C ASP A 51 -12.94 20.36 13.63
N ASN A 52 -12.13 19.64 12.86
CA ASN A 52 -12.48 18.33 12.31
C ASN A 52 -12.86 17.34 13.41
N ALA A 53 -12.10 17.24 14.49
CA ALA A 53 -12.39 16.33 15.60
C ALA A 53 -13.70 16.70 16.33
N ARG A 54 -14.04 17.99 16.41
CA ARG A 54 -15.23 18.49 17.13
C ARG A 54 -16.50 18.47 16.28
N ASN A 55 -16.38 18.78 15.00
CA ASN A 55 -17.54 19.06 14.15
C ASN A 55 -17.79 18.00 13.09
N SER A 56 -16.80 17.16 12.75
CA SER A 56 -17.02 16.06 11.81
C SER A 56 -17.92 14.98 12.44
N PRO A 57 -19.05 14.61 11.82
CA PRO A 57 -19.87 13.51 12.30
C PRO A 57 -19.11 12.18 12.27
N LEU A 58 -18.21 11.98 11.30
CA LEU A 58 -17.41 10.76 11.17
C LEU A 58 -16.30 10.67 12.22
N LEU A 59 -15.59 11.76 12.49
CA LEU A 59 -14.46 11.75 13.43
C LEU A 59 -14.88 11.81 14.91
N ARG A 60 -16.16 12.10 15.17
CA ARG A 60 -16.77 12.03 16.51
C ARG A 60 -17.22 10.63 16.91
N LEU A 61 -17.30 9.69 15.98
CA LEU A 61 -17.64 8.30 16.30
C LEU A 61 -16.58 7.70 17.24
N PRO A 62 -16.91 6.73 18.10
CA PRO A 62 -15.91 6.00 18.85
C PRO A 62 -14.82 5.39 17.94
N PRO A 63 -13.56 5.32 18.39
CA PRO A 63 -12.46 4.76 17.59
C PRO A 63 -12.77 3.38 17.00
N GLU A 64 -13.46 2.52 17.74
CA GLU A 64 -13.81 1.16 17.32
C GLU A 64 -14.71 1.17 16.08
N ILE A 65 -15.69 2.07 16.04
CA ILE A 65 -16.58 2.23 14.89
C ILE A 65 -15.82 2.79 13.69
N ARG A 66 -14.89 3.72 13.93
CA ARG A 66 -14.04 4.26 12.86
C ARG A 66 -13.15 3.17 12.27
N ASP A 67 -12.50 2.36 13.10
CA ASP A 67 -11.66 1.25 12.68
C ASP A 67 -12.43 0.23 11.84
N MET A 68 -13.69 -0.07 12.21
CA MET A 68 -14.58 -0.88 11.38
C MET A 68 -14.82 -0.24 10.00
N ILE A 69 -15.20 1.04 9.97
CA ILE A 69 -15.44 1.77 8.71
C ILE A 69 -14.19 1.77 7.84
N TRP A 70 -13.02 2.06 8.42
CA TRP A 70 -11.75 2.07 7.71
C TRP A 70 -11.39 0.69 7.17
N SER A 71 -11.62 -0.36 7.95
CA SER A 71 -11.34 -1.73 7.53
C SER A 71 -12.22 -2.15 6.35
N PHE A 72 -13.50 -1.79 6.36
CA PHE A 72 -14.41 -2.05 5.23
C PHE A 72 -14.07 -1.20 4.01
N ALA A 73 -13.72 0.08 4.20
CA ALA A 73 -13.43 0.98 3.09
C ALA A 73 -12.07 0.72 2.41
N LEU A 74 -11.09 0.24 3.16
CA LEU A 74 -9.70 0.11 2.72
C LEU A 74 -9.19 -1.32 2.63
N GLY A 75 -9.97 -2.31 3.08
CA GLY A 75 -9.55 -3.72 3.16
C GLY A 75 -10.25 -4.64 2.17
N ALA A 76 -10.02 -5.95 2.37
CA ALA A 76 -10.69 -7.06 1.68
C ALA A 76 -10.64 -7.02 0.15
N SER A 77 -9.65 -6.32 -0.41
CA SER A 77 -9.46 -6.13 -1.84
C SER A 77 -8.17 -6.80 -2.31
N VAL A 78 -8.15 -7.22 -3.57
CA VAL A 78 -6.93 -7.64 -4.26
C VAL A 78 -6.41 -6.44 -5.04
N LEU A 79 -5.32 -5.84 -4.57
CA LEU A 79 -4.73 -4.64 -5.16
C LEU A 79 -3.70 -5.03 -6.21
N ARG A 80 -4.03 -4.77 -7.48
CA ARG A 80 -3.08 -5.01 -8.57
C ARG A 80 -1.99 -3.95 -8.59
N MET A 81 -0.76 -4.41 -8.57
CA MET A 81 0.41 -3.59 -8.73
C MET A 81 0.77 -3.53 -10.20
N LYS A 82 0.50 -2.38 -10.85
CA LYS A 82 0.99 -2.13 -12.20
C LYS A 82 2.46 -1.71 -12.13
N VAL A 83 3.31 -2.28 -12.98
CA VAL A 83 4.61 -1.68 -13.25
C VAL A 83 4.36 -0.36 -13.94
N SER A 84 4.72 0.73 -13.26
CA SER A 84 4.79 2.04 -13.88
C SER A 84 5.76 1.93 -15.07
N LYS A 85 5.22 1.79 -16.28
CA LYS A 85 5.91 2.26 -17.47
C LYS A 85 6.12 3.74 -17.20
N ARG A 86 7.37 4.20 -17.16
CA ARG A 86 7.74 5.56 -16.74
C ARG A 86 7.09 6.68 -17.57
N ASP A 87 6.34 6.34 -18.64
CA ASP A 87 5.98 7.29 -19.68
C ASP A 87 4.49 7.29 -20.09
N SER A 88 3.56 6.70 -19.33
CA SER A 88 2.13 6.94 -19.63
C SER A 88 1.61 8.16 -18.85
N PRO A 89 1.35 9.31 -19.51
CA PRO A 89 0.70 10.47 -18.89
C PRO A 89 -0.79 10.22 -18.60
N GLN A 90 -1.26 8.98 -18.79
CA GLN A 90 -2.48 8.50 -18.17
C GLN A 90 -2.29 8.63 -16.67
N ARG A 91 -2.73 9.79 -16.16
CA ARG A 91 -3.13 10.04 -14.78
C ARG A 91 -3.45 8.70 -14.18
N ALA A 92 -2.53 8.17 -13.38
CA ALA A 92 -2.79 6.96 -12.61
C ALA A 92 -4.20 7.18 -12.09
N SER A 93 -5.13 6.33 -12.50
CA SER A 93 -6.43 6.27 -11.86
C SER A 93 -6.06 5.93 -10.43
N TYR A 94 -5.82 6.98 -9.64
CA TYR A 94 -5.41 6.89 -8.25
C TYR A 94 -6.60 6.21 -7.66
N SER A 95 -6.45 4.90 -7.47
CA SER A 95 -7.59 4.04 -7.25
C SER A 95 -8.33 4.64 -6.07
N THR A 96 -9.64 4.82 -6.23
CA THR A 96 -10.52 5.47 -5.24
C THR A 96 -10.27 4.95 -3.82
N TYR A 97 -9.79 3.71 -3.72
CA TYR A 97 -9.21 3.09 -2.52
C TYR A 97 -8.30 4.00 -1.69
N TRP A 98 -7.36 4.74 -2.28
CA TRP A 98 -6.43 5.59 -1.50
C TRP A 98 -6.92 7.01 -1.27
N SER A 99 -8.06 7.39 -1.86
CA SER A 99 -8.59 8.76 -1.77
C SER A 99 -8.96 9.14 -0.35
N LEU A 100 -9.46 8.18 0.43
CA LEU A 100 -9.84 8.36 1.83
C LEU A 100 -8.66 8.80 2.70
N LEU A 101 -7.47 8.22 2.49
CA LEU A 101 -6.26 8.59 3.24
C LEU A 101 -5.78 10.02 2.94
N ARG A 102 -6.32 10.67 1.92
CA ARG A 102 -5.96 12.04 1.54
C ARG A 102 -6.90 13.10 2.10
N VAL A 103 -7.99 12.70 2.76
CA VAL A 103 -9.03 13.62 3.24
C VAL A 103 -8.52 14.48 4.39
N CYS A 104 -8.00 13.86 5.46
CA CYS A 104 -7.44 14.60 6.59
C CYS A 104 -6.35 13.80 7.32
N ARG A 105 -5.61 14.48 8.20
CA ARG A 105 -4.50 13.90 8.97
C ARG A 105 -4.95 12.82 9.95
N GLN A 106 -6.10 12.99 10.59
CA GLN A 106 -6.62 12.01 11.54
C GLN A 106 -6.96 10.68 10.84
N ILE A 107 -7.65 10.73 9.69
CA ILE A 107 -7.93 9.52 8.90
C ILE A 107 -6.64 8.85 8.45
N TYR A 108 -5.65 9.62 7.98
CA TYR A 108 -4.35 9.04 7.63
C TYR A 108 -3.68 8.37 8.84
N ALA A 109 -3.70 9.00 10.02
CA ALA A 109 -3.10 8.48 11.24
C ALA A 109 -3.67 7.11 11.64
N GLU A 110 -4.99 6.99 11.59
CA GLU A 110 -5.72 5.79 11.99
C GLU A 110 -5.61 4.70 10.94
N ALA A 111 -5.71 5.05 9.65
CA ALA A 111 -6.02 4.09 8.61
C ALA A 111 -4.86 3.78 7.64
N ALA A 112 -3.75 4.53 7.63
CA ALA A 112 -2.72 4.40 6.60
C ALA A 112 -2.04 3.02 6.53
N LYS A 113 -2.08 2.25 7.62
CA LYS A 113 -1.55 0.87 7.66
C LYS A 113 -2.52 -0.16 7.10
N LEU A 114 -3.83 0.09 7.20
CA LEU A 114 -4.87 -0.89 6.87
C LEU A 114 -4.78 -1.41 5.45
N PRO A 115 -4.51 -0.57 4.42
CA PRO A 115 -4.37 -1.08 3.06
C PRO A 115 -3.27 -2.14 2.90
N TYR A 116 -2.22 -2.10 3.72
CA TYR A 116 -1.12 -3.05 3.65
C TYR A 116 -1.34 -4.31 4.51
N LEU A 117 -2.20 -4.21 5.52
CA LEU A 117 -2.53 -5.30 6.45
C LEU A 117 -3.70 -6.15 5.94
N LEU A 118 -4.73 -5.48 5.40
CA LEU A 118 -6.02 -6.10 5.09
C LEU A 118 -6.18 -6.54 3.64
N ASN A 119 -5.29 -6.10 2.74
CA ASN A 119 -5.36 -6.44 1.32
C ASN A 119 -4.26 -7.40 0.91
N THR A 120 -4.52 -8.00 -0.25
CA THR A 120 -3.58 -8.86 -0.95
C THR A 120 -3.04 -8.11 -2.16
N PHE A 121 -1.71 -8.01 -2.28
CA PHE A 121 -1.07 -7.32 -3.39
C PHE A 121 -0.76 -8.29 -4.51
N LEU A 122 -1.41 -8.12 -5.66
CA LEU A 122 -1.26 -8.97 -6.83
C LEU A 122 -0.23 -8.39 -7.80
N PHE A 123 0.76 -9.19 -8.14
CA PHE A 123 1.79 -8.90 -9.13
C PHE A 123 1.66 -9.83 -10.32
N LEU A 124 2.19 -9.40 -11.46
CA LEU A 124 2.25 -10.24 -12.65
C LEU A 124 3.01 -11.53 -12.38
N ASP A 125 4.19 -11.37 -11.79
CA ASP A 125 5.14 -12.42 -11.55
C ASP A 125 6.05 -12.06 -10.38
N ILE A 126 6.86 -13.03 -9.98
CA ILE A 126 7.79 -12.89 -8.87
C ILE A 126 8.94 -11.90 -9.16
N GLU A 127 9.26 -11.60 -10.42
CA GLU A 127 10.26 -10.59 -10.76
C GLU A 127 9.73 -9.17 -10.49
N GLU A 128 8.44 -8.92 -10.73
CA GLU A 128 7.80 -7.66 -10.34
C GLU A 128 7.84 -7.47 -8.83
N VAL A 129 7.58 -8.52 -8.05
CA VAL A 129 7.73 -8.50 -6.58
C VAL A 129 9.15 -8.07 -6.23
N THR A 130 10.16 -8.71 -6.84
CA THR A 130 11.58 -8.38 -6.65
C THR A 130 11.89 -6.92 -7.00
N ARG A 131 11.34 -6.40 -8.10
CA ARG A 131 11.52 -5.00 -8.53
C ARG A 131 10.92 -4.01 -7.52
N HIS A 132 9.70 -4.28 -7.05
CA HIS A 132 9.01 -3.43 -6.07
C HIS A 132 9.66 -3.52 -4.67
N ALA A 133 10.18 -4.69 -4.28
CA ALA A 133 10.92 -4.87 -3.04
C ALA A 133 12.22 -4.04 -3.04
N LYS A 134 12.98 -4.06 -4.15
CA LYS A 134 14.25 -3.30 -4.30
C LYS A 134 14.09 -1.79 -4.10
N VAL A 135 12.97 -1.22 -4.55
CA VAL A 135 12.66 0.22 -4.36
C VAL A 135 12.05 0.54 -3.00
N GLY A 136 11.77 -0.47 -2.16
CA GLY A 136 11.23 -0.30 -0.82
C GLY A 136 9.71 -0.10 -0.76
N ASN A 137 8.98 -0.36 -1.84
CA ASN A 137 7.52 -0.15 -1.89
C ASN A 137 6.72 -1.22 -1.13
N LEU A 138 7.35 -2.33 -0.74
CA LEU A 138 6.68 -3.50 -0.15
C LEU A 138 6.96 -3.68 1.35
N ARG A 139 7.57 -2.68 2.01
CA ARG A 139 8.02 -2.79 3.41
C ARG A 139 6.91 -3.15 4.39
N HIS A 140 5.68 -2.70 4.12
CA HIS A 140 4.53 -2.90 5.00
C HIS A 140 3.57 -3.98 4.48
N VAL A 141 3.86 -4.59 3.33
CA VAL A 141 2.93 -5.53 2.68
C VAL A 141 3.01 -6.87 3.41
N HIS A 142 1.85 -7.37 3.86
CA HIS A 142 1.76 -8.65 4.60
C HIS A 142 1.40 -9.82 3.69
N LYS A 143 0.64 -9.58 2.61
CA LYS A 143 0.11 -10.61 1.72
C LYS A 143 0.41 -10.29 0.26
N ILE A 144 1.05 -11.23 -0.42
CA ILE A 144 1.42 -11.12 -1.83
C ILE A 144 0.83 -12.29 -2.62
N GLU A 145 0.31 -12.00 -3.80
CA GLU A 145 0.05 -12.99 -4.84
C GLU A 145 0.87 -12.63 -6.09
N CYS A 146 1.48 -13.62 -6.74
CA CYS A 146 2.21 -13.39 -7.97
C CYS A 146 2.23 -14.61 -8.88
N GLY A 147 2.36 -14.40 -10.19
CA GLY A 147 2.54 -15.48 -11.15
C GLY A 147 3.89 -16.19 -11.05
N ALA A 148 3.90 -17.48 -11.43
CA ALA A 148 5.07 -18.34 -11.35
C ALA A 148 5.91 -18.41 -12.64
N LEU A 149 5.58 -17.66 -13.70
CA LEU A 149 6.20 -17.87 -15.02
C LEU A 149 7.74 -17.79 -15.00
N PRO A 150 8.38 -16.75 -14.43
CA PRO A 150 9.85 -16.69 -14.36
C PRO A 150 10.44 -17.82 -13.52
N LEU A 151 9.80 -18.16 -12.39
CA LEU A 151 10.21 -19.26 -11.51
C LEU A 151 10.21 -20.60 -12.27
N ARG A 152 9.18 -20.82 -13.08
CA ARG A 152 9.04 -22.01 -13.91
C ARG A 152 10.13 -22.10 -14.98
N LEU A 153 10.44 -20.99 -15.66
CA LEU A 153 11.54 -20.93 -16.64
C LEU A 153 12.89 -21.22 -15.96
N ALA A 154 13.11 -20.69 -14.76
CA ALA A 154 14.32 -20.95 -13.98
C ALA A 154 14.54 -22.44 -13.73
N LEU A 155 13.49 -23.14 -13.28
CA LEU A 155 13.53 -24.57 -12.99
C LEU A 155 13.76 -25.39 -14.26
N LEU A 156 13.15 -24.99 -15.39
CA LEU A 156 13.35 -25.63 -16.70
C LEU A 156 14.79 -25.52 -17.20
N PHE A 157 15.41 -24.35 -17.06
CA PHE A 157 16.75 -24.08 -17.59
C PHE A 157 17.87 -24.28 -16.55
N GLN A 158 17.53 -24.73 -15.34
CA GLN A 158 18.45 -24.82 -14.20
C GLN A 158 19.17 -23.47 -13.95
N ASP A 159 18.50 -22.36 -14.26
CA ASP A 159 19.04 -21.02 -14.08
C ASP A 159 18.84 -20.58 -12.63
N ASN A 160 19.91 -20.62 -11.85
CA ASN A 160 19.92 -20.24 -10.44
C ASN A 160 20.02 -18.72 -10.20
N ARG A 161 19.79 -17.87 -11.21
CA ARG A 161 19.71 -16.42 -11.01
C ARG A 161 18.67 -16.09 -9.93
N ALA A 162 18.97 -15.08 -9.11
CA ALA A 162 18.13 -14.63 -8.00
C ALA A 162 16.80 -14.01 -8.48
N ILE A 163 15.85 -14.87 -8.84
CA ILE A 163 14.50 -14.53 -9.28
C ILE A 163 13.62 -14.17 -8.07
N LEU A 164 13.91 -14.80 -6.93
CA LEU A 164 13.17 -14.60 -5.69
C LEU A 164 13.52 -13.25 -5.04
N PRO A 165 12.52 -12.54 -4.48
CA PRO A 165 12.74 -11.25 -3.86
C PRO A 165 13.59 -11.39 -2.59
N PRO A 166 14.46 -10.41 -2.31
CA PRO A 166 15.27 -10.41 -1.09
C PRO A 166 14.38 -10.19 0.15
N LEU A 167 14.42 -11.13 1.11
CA LEU A 167 13.57 -11.11 2.31
C LEU A 167 13.80 -9.89 3.20
N ASP A 168 15.02 -9.35 3.26
CA ASP A 168 15.33 -8.14 4.04
C ASP A 168 14.57 -6.90 3.54
N LYS A 169 14.05 -6.96 2.31
CA LYS A 169 13.20 -5.91 1.73
C LYS A 169 11.70 -6.13 1.96
N LEU A 170 11.32 -7.27 2.54
CA LEU A 170 9.95 -7.70 2.81
C LEU A 170 9.75 -8.04 4.32
N PRO A 171 10.08 -7.12 5.25
CA PRO A 171 10.10 -7.44 6.68
C PRO A 171 8.73 -7.80 7.25
N SER A 172 7.64 -7.21 6.73
CA SER A 172 6.27 -7.46 7.17
C SER A 172 5.56 -8.58 6.43
N LEU A 173 6.20 -9.23 5.47
CA LEU A 173 5.55 -10.31 4.71
C LEU A 173 5.19 -11.45 5.65
N GLU A 174 3.94 -11.89 5.60
CA GLU A 174 3.41 -13.02 6.37
C GLU A 174 3.03 -14.16 5.43
N LYS A 175 2.41 -13.84 4.29
CA LYS A 175 1.91 -14.82 3.32
C LYS A 175 2.32 -14.48 1.89
N ILE A 176 2.77 -15.48 1.15
CA ILE A 176 2.99 -15.40 -0.30
C ILE A 176 2.26 -16.55 -1.00
N THR A 177 1.41 -16.21 -1.97
CA THR A 177 0.79 -17.18 -2.86
C THR A 177 1.43 -17.07 -4.24
N VAL A 178 1.98 -18.18 -4.74
CA VAL A 178 2.54 -18.27 -6.07
C VAL A 178 1.56 -19.02 -6.98
N ILE A 179 1.13 -18.36 -8.04
CA ILE A 179 0.07 -18.84 -8.92
C ILE A 179 0.68 -19.45 -10.19
N TRP A 180 0.34 -20.71 -10.43
CA TRP A 180 0.76 -21.48 -11.60
C TRP A 180 -0.35 -21.44 -12.63
N TYR A 181 -0.09 -20.74 -13.73
CA TYR A 181 -0.99 -20.76 -14.87
C TYR A 181 -0.70 -21.98 -15.72
N GLY A 182 -1.71 -22.84 -15.83
CA GLY A 182 -1.65 -23.96 -16.73
C GLY A 182 -1.89 -23.54 -18.17
N THR A 183 -0.99 -23.91 -19.06
CA THR A 183 -1.33 -24.09 -20.47
C THR A 183 -1.46 -25.59 -20.71
N GLU A 184 -2.38 -26.00 -21.59
CA GLU A 184 -2.56 -27.42 -21.98
C GLU A 184 -1.26 -28.08 -22.48
N PHE A 185 -0.26 -27.28 -22.82
CA PHE A 185 1.00 -27.69 -23.43
C PHE A 185 2.05 -28.25 -22.46
N PHE A 186 1.86 -28.16 -21.14
CA PHE A 186 2.88 -28.60 -20.19
C PHE A 186 2.31 -29.21 -18.92
N ASP A 187 2.92 -30.30 -18.46
CA ASP A 187 2.59 -30.93 -17.19
C ASP A 187 3.07 -30.06 -16.01
N ILE A 188 2.13 -29.34 -15.41
CA ILE A 188 2.33 -28.43 -14.28
C ILE A 188 2.78 -29.19 -13.05
N ASN A 189 2.37 -30.46 -12.92
CA ASN A 189 2.66 -31.28 -11.74
C ASN A 189 4.15 -31.61 -11.64
N MET A 190 4.86 -31.64 -12.77
CA MET A 190 6.27 -32.01 -12.79
C MET A 190 7.17 -31.00 -12.04
N TYR A 191 6.79 -29.72 -12.01
CA TYR A 191 7.62 -28.66 -11.42
C TYR A 191 7.06 -28.06 -10.13
N SER A 192 5.82 -28.38 -9.77
CA SER A 192 5.16 -27.81 -8.59
C SER A 192 5.89 -28.20 -7.29
N ALA A 193 6.32 -29.46 -7.15
CA ALA A 193 7.05 -29.94 -5.97
C ALA A 193 8.44 -29.29 -5.82
N ALA A 194 9.19 -29.18 -6.93
CA ALA A 194 10.50 -28.53 -6.93
C ALA A 194 10.39 -27.04 -6.59
N ALA A 195 9.38 -26.37 -7.13
CA ALA A 195 9.11 -24.98 -6.81
C ALA A 195 8.67 -24.77 -5.37
N GLN A 196 7.76 -25.60 -4.86
CA GLN A 196 7.32 -25.55 -3.47
C GLN A 196 8.54 -25.67 -2.54
N THR A 197 9.41 -26.66 -2.77
CA THR A 197 10.65 -26.86 -1.99
C THR A 197 11.57 -25.63 -2.04
N LEU A 198 11.74 -25.03 -3.22
CA LEU A 198 12.57 -23.83 -3.39
C LEU A 198 11.98 -22.62 -2.65
N LEU A 199 10.65 -22.45 -2.73
CA LEU A 199 9.94 -21.36 -2.07
C LEU A 199 9.97 -21.53 -0.55
N GLU A 200 9.72 -22.73 -0.03
CA GLU A 200 9.81 -23.06 1.40
C GLU A 200 11.20 -22.77 1.95
N LYS A 201 12.24 -23.17 1.22
CA LYS A 201 13.62 -22.87 1.61
C LYS A 201 13.91 -21.36 1.61
N HIS A 202 13.39 -20.62 0.63
CA HIS A 202 13.69 -19.19 0.48
C HIS A 202 12.87 -18.30 1.42
N PHE A 203 11.60 -18.65 1.65
CA PHE A 203 10.64 -17.92 2.48
C PHE A 203 10.42 -18.62 3.83
N ASP A 204 11.50 -19.13 4.43
CA ASP A 204 11.43 -19.82 5.72
C ASP A 204 10.71 -18.98 6.79
N GLY A 205 9.81 -19.63 7.54
CA GLY A 205 8.94 -18.98 8.53
C GLY A 205 7.77 -18.14 7.97
N LYS A 206 7.47 -18.21 6.66
CA LYS A 206 6.31 -17.55 6.04
C LYS A 206 5.25 -18.56 5.63
N ASP A 207 3.99 -18.12 5.54
CA ASP A 207 2.90 -18.92 4.95
C ASP A 207 3.04 -18.91 3.42
N ILE A 208 3.36 -20.06 2.85
CA ILE A 208 3.61 -20.22 1.42
C ILE A 208 2.53 -21.11 0.84
N THR A 209 1.82 -20.59 -0.15
CA THR A 209 0.81 -21.36 -0.88
C THR A 209 1.17 -21.37 -2.35
N VAL A 210 1.34 -22.55 -2.93
CA VAL A 210 1.39 -22.72 -4.38
C VAL A 210 0.02 -23.16 -4.86
N ARG A 211 -0.63 -22.34 -5.70
CA ARG A 211 -1.94 -22.68 -6.28
C ARG A 211 -1.86 -22.77 -7.79
N GLN A 212 -2.61 -23.71 -8.36
CA GLN A 212 -2.87 -23.75 -9.79
C GLN A 212 -4.11 -22.94 -10.09
N ASP A 213 -4.07 -22.17 -11.16
CA ASP A 213 -5.20 -21.38 -11.64
C ASP A 213 -5.33 -21.57 -13.15
N ASP A 214 -6.55 -21.47 -13.65
CA ASP A 214 -6.76 -21.50 -15.09
C ASP A 214 -6.36 -20.14 -15.70
N LEU A 215 -5.93 -20.15 -16.97
CA LEU A 215 -5.58 -18.91 -17.66
C LEU A 215 -6.78 -17.99 -17.84
N THR A 216 -8.02 -18.50 -17.72
CA THR A 216 -9.23 -17.72 -17.97
C THR A 216 -9.49 -16.71 -16.86
N GLY A 217 -9.18 -17.04 -15.61
CA GLY A 217 -9.17 -16.09 -14.50
C GLY A 217 -8.19 -14.95 -14.78
N TRP A 218 -6.99 -15.28 -15.26
CA TRP A 218 -5.93 -14.29 -15.49
C TRP A 218 -6.15 -13.39 -16.72
N CYS A 219 -6.74 -13.89 -17.79
CA CYS A 219 -7.09 -13.08 -18.96
C CYS A 219 -8.23 -12.09 -18.65
N LYS A 220 -9.27 -12.51 -17.91
CA LYS A 220 -10.33 -11.60 -17.46
C LYS A 220 -9.79 -10.45 -16.63
N TYR A 221 -8.79 -10.76 -15.81
CA TYR A 221 -8.04 -9.81 -15.02
C TYR A 221 -7.33 -8.74 -15.88
N TYR A 222 -7.02 -8.97 -17.14
CA TYR A 222 -6.39 -7.98 -18.02
C TYR A 222 -7.37 -7.05 -18.74
N GLU A 223 -8.60 -7.49 -18.94
CA GLU A 223 -9.58 -6.79 -19.77
C GLU A 223 -10.42 -5.77 -18.97
N GLU A 224 -10.54 -5.92 -17.65
CA GLU A 224 -11.42 -5.10 -16.80
C GLU A 224 -10.76 -3.83 -16.19
N THR A 225 -9.59 -3.36 -16.68
CA THR A 225 -8.96 -2.11 -16.19
C THR A 225 -8.48 -1.18 -17.28
#